data_AF-A0A182JWW2-F1
#
_entry.id   AF-A0A182JWW2-F1
#
_cell.length_a   1.000
_cell.length_b   1.000
_cell.length_c   1.000
_cell.angle_alpha   90.00
_cell.angle_beta   90.00
_cell.angle_gamma   90.00
#
_symmetry.space_group_name_H-M   'P 1'
#
loop_
_entity.id
_entity.type
_entity.pdbx_description
1 polymer ?
#
loop_
_entity_poly.entity_id
_entity_poly.type
_entity_poly.pdbx_seq_one_letter_code
_entity_poly.pdbx_strand_id
1 'polypeptide(L)'
;MSGFLFNIDGGYLEGLCRGYKSNILKESDYMNLVKCETLDDLKLQLQSTDYGPFLTNETSPLTVSIIDQRLRETLVDEFTHMRNQAVQPLAEFLDFITYSYMIDNTILLITGMLHEHPVLDILAKCNPLGRFEQMEAINMTLAPADLYNTILIDSPLAPFFINYFEEQDMDEMNIEIIRNTLYRTYLETFYDLCKEIGGTTAAVMCEILGFEADRRAIIITINALATALSREDYVHLYPRCGRLYPDGLQALGRASDYEQVQLVS
;
A
#
# COMPACT_ATOMS: atom_id res chain seq x y z
N MET A 1 -20.50 -3.94 -24.10
CA MET A 1 -19.58 -4.60 -25.05
C MET A 1 -18.21 -4.97 -24.44
N SER A 2 -17.89 -4.55 -23.20
CA SER A 2 -16.58 -4.79 -22.57
C SER A 2 -16.23 -6.26 -22.30
N GLY A 3 -17.21 -7.14 -22.07
CA GLY A 3 -16.94 -8.55 -21.73
C GLY A 3 -16.50 -9.46 -22.89
N PHE A 4 -16.68 -9.06 -24.15
CA PHE A 4 -16.42 -9.96 -25.30
C PHE A 4 -14.94 -10.10 -25.66
N LEU A 5 -14.14 -9.05 -25.43
CA LEU A 5 -12.70 -9.06 -25.72
C LEU A 5 -11.85 -9.30 -24.46
N PHE A 6 -12.42 -9.08 -23.26
CA PHE A 6 -11.72 -9.25 -21.98
C PHE A 6 -11.13 -10.67 -21.82
N ASN A 7 -11.89 -11.70 -22.20
CA ASN A 7 -11.48 -13.09 -22.00
C ASN A 7 -10.27 -13.51 -22.86
N ILE A 8 -9.89 -12.73 -23.88
CA ILE A 8 -8.74 -13.04 -24.74
C ILE A 8 -7.44 -12.98 -23.92
N ASP A 9 -7.29 -11.92 -23.11
CA ASP A 9 -6.07 -11.66 -22.34
C ASP A 9 -6.28 -11.80 -20.82
N GLY A 10 -7.49 -11.51 -20.31
CA GLY A 10 -7.82 -11.48 -18.89
C GLY A 10 -8.55 -12.71 -18.35
N GLY A 11 -9.04 -13.60 -19.21
CA GLY A 11 -9.92 -14.71 -18.79
C GLY A 11 -9.24 -15.73 -17.87
N TYR A 12 -8.00 -16.10 -18.18
CA TYR A 12 -7.21 -17.01 -17.34
C TYR A 12 -6.93 -16.38 -15.95
N LEU A 13 -6.49 -15.13 -15.93
CA LEU A 13 -6.14 -14.42 -14.70
C LEU A 13 -7.37 -14.12 -13.83
N GLU A 14 -8.52 -13.84 -14.44
CA GLU A 14 -9.78 -13.71 -13.70
C GLU A 14 -10.16 -15.03 -13.04
N GLY A 15 -10.07 -16.15 -13.77
CA GLY A 15 -10.32 -17.48 -13.22
C GLY A 15 -9.40 -17.81 -12.05
N LEU A 16 -8.11 -17.53 -12.19
CA LEU A 16 -7.12 -17.72 -11.14
C LEU A 16 -7.42 -16.86 -9.90
N CYS A 17 -7.67 -15.55 -10.09
CA CYS A 17 -8.00 -14.63 -9.00
C CYS A 17 -9.29 -15.04 -8.25
N ARG A 18 -10.31 -15.50 -8.98
CA ARG A 18 -11.54 -16.05 -8.37
C ARG A 18 -11.29 -17.36 -7.61
N GLY A 19 -10.34 -18.16 -8.08
CA GLY A 19 -9.80 -19.31 -7.36
C GLY A 19 -9.23 -18.87 -6.01
N TYR A 20 -8.27 -17.95 -6.00
CA TYR A 20 -7.67 -17.42 -4.77
C TYR A 20 -8.70 -16.79 -3.82
N LYS A 21 -9.70 -16.08 -4.35
CA LYS A 21 -10.80 -15.56 -3.54
C LYS A 21 -11.55 -16.66 -2.77
N SER A 22 -11.67 -17.85 -3.34
CA SER A 22 -12.38 -18.98 -2.72
C SER A 22 -11.61 -19.56 -1.52
N ASN A 23 -10.31 -19.30 -1.44
CA ASN A 23 -9.42 -19.73 -0.37
C ASN A 23 -9.49 -18.81 0.87
N ILE A 24 -10.18 -17.66 0.77
CA ILE A 24 -10.38 -16.76 1.91
C ILE A 24 -11.21 -17.48 2.98
N LEU A 25 -10.69 -17.47 4.21
CA LEU A 25 -11.33 -18.10 5.36
C LEU A 25 -12.75 -17.60 5.57
N LYS A 26 -13.66 -18.54 5.86
CA LYS A 26 -15.06 -18.25 6.14
C LYS A 26 -15.28 -18.12 7.63
N GLU A 27 -16.45 -17.61 8.00
CA GLU A 27 -16.87 -17.47 9.40
C GLU A 27 -16.75 -18.78 10.20
N SER A 28 -17.05 -19.93 9.57
CA SER A 28 -16.87 -21.25 10.18
C SER A 28 -15.42 -21.55 10.53
N ASP A 29 -14.48 -21.14 9.67
CA ASP A 29 -13.06 -21.40 9.84
C ASP A 29 -12.52 -20.52 10.97
N TYR A 30 -12.90 -19.24 11.01
CA TYR A 30 -12.59 -18.34 12.13
C TYR A 30 -13.13 -18.87 13.46
N MET A 31 -14.36 -19.41 13.50
CA MET A 31 -14.90 -20.02 14.72
C MET A 31 -14.09 -21.24 15.21
N ASN A 32 -13.40 -21.94 14.30
CA ASN A 32 -12.51 -23.03 14.67
C ASN A 32 -11.15 -22.50 15.18
N LEU A 33 -10.59 -21.47 14.52
CA LEU A 33 -9.33 -20.85 14.93
C LEU A 33 -9.41 -20.21 16.33
N VAL A 34 -10.56 -19.62 16.69
CA VAL A 34 -10.77 -19.03 18.04
C VAL A 34 -10.71 -20.09 19.16
N LYS A 35 -10.97 -21.36 18.84
CA LYS A 35 -10.97 -22.46 19.83
C LYS A 35 -9.59 -23.08 20.03
N CYS A 36 -8.59 -22.69 19.25
CA CYS A 36 -7.22 -23.20 19.40
C CYS A 36 -6.58 -22.68 20.69
N GLU A 37 -5.94 -23.57 21.45
CA GLU A 37 -5.26 -23.21 22.71
C GLU A 37 -3.76 -22.97 22.49
N THR A 38 -3.17 -23.60 21.46
CA THR A 38 -1.75 -23.48 21.11
C THR A 38 -1.54 -23.11 19.64
N LEU A 39 -0.32 -22.64 19.31
CA LEU A 39 0.06 -22.35 17.92
C LEU A 39 0.16 -23.63 17.07
N ASP A 40 0.43 -24.78 17.69
CA ASP A 40 0.43 -26.07 17.01
C ASP A 40 -1.00 -26.48 16.62
N ASP A 41 -1.99 -26.22 17.49
CA ASP A 41 -3.41 -26.42 17.15
C ASP A 41 -3.85 -25.50 16.01
N LEU A 42 -3.40 -24.24 16.03
CA LEU A 42 -3.66 -23.29 14.95
C LEU A 42 -3.10 -23.80 13.62
N LYS A 43 -1.86 -24.30 13.62
CA LYS A 43 -1.23 -24.90 12.44
C LYS A 43 -2.02 -26.11 11.93
N LEU A 44 -2.45 -27.01 12.81
CA LEU A 44 -3.28 -28.17 12.43
C LEU A 44 -4.62 -27.73 11.82
N GLN A 45 -5.25 -26.70 12.37
CA GLN A 45 -6.50 -26.19 11.83
C GLN A 45 -6.29 -25.52 10.47
N LEU A 46 -5.21 -24.76 10.30
CA LEU A 46 -4.84 -24.17 9.00
C LEU A 46 -4.44 -25.23 7.96
N GLN A 47 -3.94 -26.41 8.38
CA GLN A 47 -3.70 -27.54 7.48
C GLN A 47 -4.97 -28.09 6.83
N SER A 48 -6.13 -27.91 7.46
CA SER A 48 -7.41 -28.28 6.85
C SER A 48 -7.89 -27.28 5.79
N THR A 49 -7.26 -26.11 5.71
CA THR A 49 -7.53 -25.05 4.74
C THR A 49 -6.47 -25.02 3.65
N ASP A 50 -6.67 -24.18 2.63
CA ASP A 50 -5.68 -23.99 1.56
C ASP A 50 -4.35 -23.40 2.06
N TYR A 51 -4.28 -22.94 3.31
CA TYR A 51 -3.05 -22.48 3.97
C TYR A 51 -2.14 -23.61 4.47
N GLY A 52 -2.57 -24.86 4.40
CA GLY A 52 -1.83 -26.01 4.93
C GLY A 52 -0.42 -26.23 4.37
N PRO A 53 -0.21 -26.16 3.04
CA PRO A 53 1.11 -26.38 2.45
C PRO A 53 2.18 -25.40 2.98
N PHE A 54 1.78 -24.18 3.35
CA PHE A 54 2.71 -23.09 3.68
C PHE A 54 3.42 -23.26 5.02
N LEU A 55 2.78 -23.95 5.97
CA LEU A 55 3.33 -24.18 7.32
C LEU A 55 3.91 -25.60 7.50
N THR A 56 3.84 -26.44 6.46
CA THR A 56 4.20 -27.87 6.57
C THR A 56 5.69 -28.09 6.85
N ASN A 57 6.56 -27.23 6.31
CA ASN A 57 8.02 -27.36 6.44
C ASN A 57 8.60 -26.70 7.70
N GLU A 58 7.81 -25.94 8.46
CA GLU A 58 8.28 -25.25 9.67
C GLU A 58 8.28 -26.19 10.87
N THR A 59 9.46 -26.38 11.48
CA THR A 59 9.64 -27.18 12.70
C THR A 59 9.48 -26.31 13.95
N SER A 60 8.90 -26.88 15.02
CA SER A 60 8.73 -26.17 16.30
C SER A 60 10.08 -25.69 16.88
N PRO A 61 10.12 -24.54 17.57
CA PRO A 61 8.98 -23.74 18.04
C PRO A 61 8.42 -22.79 16.97
N LEU A 62 7.11 -22.89 16.72
CA LEU A 62 6.38 -21.92 15.92
C LEU A 62 6.25 -20.61 16.69
N THR A 63 6.64 -19.51 16.06
CA THR A 63 6.41 -18.16 16.56
C THR A 63 5.39 -17.45 15.67
N VAL A 64 4.70 -16.47 16.24
CA VAL A 64 3.74 -15.63 15.49
C VAL A 64 4.41 -14.93 14.32
N SER A 65 5.68 -14.53 14.47
CA SER A 65 6.46 -13.88 13.41
C SER A 65 6.70 -14.78 12.20
N ILE A 66 6.98 -16.07 12.42
CA ILE A 66 7.19 -17.04 11.33
C ILE A 66 5.87 -17.25 10.57
N ILE A 67 4.75 -17.35 11.28
CA ILE A 67 3.43 -17.51 10.66
C ILE A 67 3.09 -16.28 9.81
N ASP A 68 3.24 -15.07 10.35
CA ASP A 68 3.01 -13.82 9.62
C ASP A 68 3.92 -13.72 8.38
N GLN A 69 5.21 -14.03 8.52
CA GLN A 69 6.16 -14.03 7.40
C GLN A 69 5.74 -15.00 6.29
N ARG A 70 5.43 -16.26 6.62
CA ARG A 70 5.05 -17.28 5.63
C ARG A 70 3.74 -16.95 4.91
N LEU A 71 2.75 -16.42 5.63
CA LEU A 71 1.49 -15.98 5.03
C LEU A 71 1.70 -14.81 4.06
N ARG A 72 2.58 -13.87 4.41
CA ARG A 72 2.95 -12.75 3.51
C ARG A 72 3.73 -13.22 2.29
N GLU A 73 4.73 -14.10 2.46
CA GLU A 73 5.51 -14.67 1.35
C GLU A 73 4.60 -15.37 0.34
N THR A 74 3.63 -16.14 0.83
CA THR A 74 2.65 -16.81 -0.03
C THR A 74 1.84 -15.82 -0.86
N LEU A 75 1.32 -14.76 -0.23
CA LEU A 75 0.56 -13.72 -0.94
C LEU A 75 1.42 -13.03 -2.00
N VAL A 76 2.69 -12.79 -1.69
CA VAL A 76 3.66 -12.18 -2.62
C VAL A 76 3.91 -13.09 -3.81
N ASP A 77 4.08 -14.40 -3.59
CA ASP A 77 4.30 -15.38 -4.65
C ASP A 77 3.07 -15.48 -5.56
N GLU A 78 1.85 -15.54 -5.00
CA GLU A 78 0.59 -15.56 -5.75
C GLU A 78 0.41 -14.27 -6.58
N PHE A 79 0.68 -13.11 -5.98
CA PHE A 79 0.61 -11.82 -6.67
C PHE A 79 1.64 -11.72 -7.81
N THR A 80 2.89 -12.12 -7.54
CA THR A 80 3.98 -12.11 -8.52
C THR A 80 3.67 -13.05 -9.69
N HIS A 81 3.09 -14.22 -9.40
CA HIS A 81 2.65 -15.15 -10.44
C HIS A 81 1.58 -14.52 -11.35
N MET A 82 0.59 -13.84 -10.78
CA MET A 82 -0.42 -13.11 -11.55
C MET A 82 0.22 -11.98 -12.37
N ARG A 83 1.12 -11.20 -11.78
CA ARG A 83 1.79 -10.07 -12.43
C ARG A 83 2.64 -10.50 -13.62
N ASN A 84 3.34 -11.63 -13.51
CA ASN A 84 4.21 -12.17 -14.57
C ASN A 84 3.44 -12.63 -15.82
N GLN A 85 2.16 -12.94 -15.67
CA GLN A 85 1.30 -13.41 -16.75
C GLN A 85 0.35 -12.33 -17.27
N ALA A 86 0.29 -11.18 -16.58
CA ALA A 86 -0.51 -10.05 -17.00
C ALA A 86 0.15 -9.32 -18.17
N VAL A 87 -0.66 -8.97 -19.16
CA VAL A 87 -0.30 -8.08 -20.28
C VAL A 87 -0.99 -6.73 -20.11
N GLN A 88 -0.57 -5.73 -20.89
CA GLN A 88 -1.22 -4.41 -20.85
C GLN A 88 -2.70 -4.53 -21.25
N PRO A 89 -3.64 -3.85 -20.55
CA PRO A 89 -3.45 -2.83 -19.50
C PRO A 89 -3.37 -3.37 -18.06
N LEU A 90 -3.55 -4.68 -17.84
CA LEU A 90 -3.58 -5.28 -16.50
C LEU A 90 -2.19 -5.27 -15.83
N ALA A 91 -1.13 -5.41 -16.61
CA ALA A 91 0.24 -5.33 -16.12
C ALA A 91 0.52 -4.00 -15.40
N GLU A 92 0.20 -2.88 -16.05
CA GLU A 92 0.33 -1.54 -15.47
C GLU A 92 -0.58 -1.38 -14.25
N PHE A 93 -1.84 -1.83 -14.32
CA PHE A 93 -2.74 -1.80 -13.17
C PHE A 93 -2.17 -2.52 -11.93
N LEU A 94 -1.55 -3.69 -12.12
CA LEU A 94 -0.92 -4.43 -11.02
C LEU A 94 0.37 -3.74 -10.52
N ASP A 95 1.14 -3.08 -11.39
CA ASP A 95 2.28 -2.24 -10.97
C ASP A 95 1.81 -1.07 -10.09
N PHE A 96 0.70 -0.43 -10.43
CA PHE A 96 0.14 0.63 -9.59
C PHE A 96 -0.26 0.13 -8.20
N ILE A 97 -0.65 -1.14 -8.04
CA ILE A 97 -0.90 -1.70 -6.70
C ILE A 97 0.41 -1.79 -5.90
N THR A 98 1.54 -2.15 -6.54
CA THR A 98 2.83 -2.27 -5.84
C THR A 98 3.39 -0.91 -5.43
N TYR A 99 3.06 0.17 -6.15
CA TYR A 99 3.55 1.52 -5.84
C TYR A 99 3.15 2.01 -4.45
N SER A 100 1.99 1.61 -3.91
CA SER A 100 1.63 1.92 -2.52
C SER A 100 2.66 1.36 -1.53
N TYR A 101 3.06 0.10 -1.73
CA TYR A 101 4.06 -0.55 -0.88
C TYR A 101 5.46 -0.01 -1.12
N MET A 102 5.78 0.40 -2.35
CA MET A 102 7.05 1.06 -2.66
C MET A 102 7.17 2.39 -1.93
N ILE A 103 6.11 3.21 -1.90
CA ILE A 103 6.08 4.48 -1.16
C ILE A 103 6.34 4.21 0.33
N ASP A 104 5.62 3.26 0.95
CA ASP A 104 5.82 2.94 2.37
C ASP A 104 7.23 2.46 2.67
N ASN A 105 7.80 1.59 1.81
CA ASN A 105 9.17 1.11 1.98
C ASN A 105 10.20 2.23 1.80
N THR A 106 10.03 3.13 0.83
CA THR A 106 10.91 4.29 0.65
C THR A 106 10.88 5.18 1.88
N ILE A 107 9.70 5.46 2.42
CA ILE A 107 9.57 6.25 3.65
C ILE A 107 10.22 5.53 4.83
N LEU A 108 10.03 4.22 4.97
CA LEU A 108 10.64 3.41 6.03
C LEU A 108 12.18 3.40 5.95
N LEU A 109 12.74 3.34 4.74
CA LEU A 109 14.18 3.42 4.51
C LEU A 109 14.75 4.78 4.91
N ILE A 110 14.08 5.87 4.50
CA ILE A 110 14.49 7.23 4.83
C ILE A 110 14.45 7.47 6.34
N THR A 111 13.35 7.09 7.03
CA THR A 111 13.23 7.23 8.49
C THR A 111 14.26 6.38 9.22
N GLY A 112 14.50 5.15 8.77
CA GLY A 112 15.46 4.26 9.38
C GLY A 112 16.90 4.77 9.26
N MET A 113 17.27 5.38 8.12
CA MET A 113 18.57 6.02 7.94
C MET A 113 18.74 7.27 8.79
N LEU A 114 17.68 8.08 8.95
CA LEU A 114 17.70 9.26 9.83
C LEU A 114 18.03 8.88 11.28
N HIS A 115 17.53 7.72 11.73
CA HIS A 115 17.77 7.18 13.07
C HIS A 115 19.05 6.33 13.18
N GLU A 116 19.89 6.31 12.14
CA GLU A 116 21.13 5.50 12.08
C GLU A 116 20.90 4.00 12.32
N HIS A 117 19.70 3.48 12.01
CA HIS A 117 19.43 2.05 12.09
C HIS A 117 20.14 1.32 10.94
N PRO A 118 20.68 0.12 11.20
CA PRO A 118 21.34 -0.67 10.16
C PRO A 118 20.34 -1.03 9.06
N VAL A 119 20.72 -0.75 7.81
CA VAL A 119 19.87 -0.93 6.61
C VAL A 119 19.32 -2.36 6.51
N LEU A 120 20.11 -3.37 6.89
CA LEU A 120 19.68 -4.77 6.88
C LEU A 120 18.47 -5.06 7.78
N ASP A 121 18.40 -4.42 8.96
CA ASP A 121 17.27 -4.59 9.88
C ASP A 121 16.01 -3.89 9.37
N ILE A 122 16.19 -2.79 8.63
CA ILE A 122 15.08 -2.06 7.99
C ILE A 122 14.57 -2.86 6.79
N LEU A 123 15.46 -3.41 5.96
CA LEU A 123 15.11 -4.25 4.81
C LEU A 123 14.34 -5.51 5.22
N ALA A 124 14.63 -6.08 6.39
CA ALA A 124 13.87 -7.18 6.95
C ALA A 124 12.42 -6.82 7.30
N LYS A 125 12.14 -5.52 7.55
CA LYS A 125 10.79 -4.99 7.86
C LYS A 125 10.05 -4.47 6.63
N CYS A 126 10.74 -4.25 5.51
CA CYS A 126 10.12 -3.80 4.27
C CYS A 126 9.11 -4.82 3.72
N ASN A 127 8.01 -4.34 3.14
CA ASN A 127 7.02 -5.18 2.49
C ASN A 127 7.59 -5.76 1.18
N PRO A 128 7.57 -7.10 0.98
CA PRO A 128 8.14 -7.72 -0.22
C PRO A 128 7.49 -7.26 -1.53
N LEU A 129 6.20 -6.89 -1.54
CA LEU A 129 5.51 -6.38 -2.74
C LEU A 129 6.05 -5.04 -3.25
N GLY A 130 6.66 -4.26 -2.36
CA GLY A 130 7.24 -2.95 -2.68
C GLY A 130 8.77 -2.98 -2.81
N ARG A 131 9.38 -4.15 -3.02
CA ARG A 131 10.83 -4.25 -3.22
C ARG A 131 11.20 -3.81 -4.63
N PHE A 132 12.27 -3.03 -4.74
CA PHE A 132 12.86 -2.62 -6.01
C PHE A 132 14.36 -2.93 -6.00
N GLU A 133 14.93 -3.22 -7.17
CA GLU A 133 16.32 -3.70 -7.31
C GLU A 133 17.35 -2.77 -6.65
N GLN A 134 17.08 -1.47 -6.67
CA GLN A 134 17.95 -0.45 -6.09
C GLN A 134 17.99 -0.49 -4.56
N MET A 135 17.07 -1.20 -3.88
CA MET A 135 17.12 -1.37 -2.41
C MET A 135 18.39 -2.11 -1.95
N GLU A 136 18.90 -3.06 -2.74
CA GLU A 136 20.10 -3.81 -2.39
C GLU A 136 21.38 -2.97 -2.55
N ALA A 137 21.33 -1.95 -3.43
CA ALA A 137 22.44 -1.02 -3.66
C ALA A 137 22.63 -0.01 -2.50
N ILE A 138 21.62 0.16 -1.62
CA ILE A 138 21.62 1.09 -0.47
C ILE A 138 22.66 0.71 0.60
N ASN A 139 23.19 -0.52 0.55
CA ASN A 139 24.16 -1.01 1.54
C ASN A 139 25.52 -0.25 1.52
N MET A 140 25.71 0.68 0.60
CA MET A 140 26.85 1.60 0.57
C MET A 140 26.46 2.95 1.17
N THR A 141 26.92 3.24 2.39
CA THR A 141 27.25 4.59 2.93
C THR A 141 26.80 5.82 2.10
N LEU A 142 25.50 6.05 1.98
CA LEU A 142 24.92 7.26 1.35
C LEU A 142 24.28 8.13 2.43
N ALA A 143 24.34 9.45 2.28
CA ALA A 143 23.51 10.34 3.09
C ALA A 143 22.03 10.13 2.72
N PRO A 144 21.06 10.38 3.63
CA PRO A 144 19.63 10.22 3.33
C PRO A 144 19.15 10.97 2.07
N ALA A 145 19.74 12.14 1.79
CA ALA A 145 19.46 12.92 0.59
C ALA A 145 20.01 12.27 -0.70
N ASP A 146 21.18 11.64 -0.64
CA ASP A 146 21.75 10.92 -1.79
C ASP A 146 20.99 9.62 -2.06
N LEU A 147 20.52 8.96 -1.00
CA LEU A 147 19.63 7.81 -1.14
C LEU A 147 18.33 8.23 -1.81
N TYR A 148 17.71 9.30 -1.33
CA TYR A 148 16.50 9.85 -1.90
C TYR A 148 16.68 10.10 -3.39
N ASN A 149 17.71 10.85 -3.79
CA ASN A 149 18.00 11.12 -5.20
C ASN A 149 18.28 9.85 -6.03
N THR A 150 18.94 8.85 -5.45
CA THR A 150 19.20 7.57 -6.14
C THR A 150 17.90 6.78 -6.37
N ILE A 151 17.02 6.74 -5.37
CA ILE A 151 15.68 6.14 -5.50
C ILE A 151 14.85 6.94 -6.51
N LEU A 152 14.95 8.27 -6.50
CA LEU A 152 14.19 9.15 -7.39
C LEU A 152 14.56 9.02 -8.87
N ILE A 153 15.81 8.71 -9.20
CA ILE A 153 16.26 8.74 -10.61
C ILE A 153 15.75 7.50 -11.36
N ASP A 154 15.78 6.32 -10.73
CA ASP A 154 15.54 5.04 -11.40
C ASP A 154 14.24 4.33 -10.97
N SER A 155 13.51 4.86 -9.97
CA SER A 155 12.24 4.29 -9.53
C SER A 155 11.08 4.74 -10.42
N PRO A 156 10.07 3.88 -10.69
CA PRO A 156 8.81 4.31 -11.28
C PRO A 156 8.07 5.36 -10.44
N LEU A 157 8.51 5.60 -9.20
CA LEU A 157 7.98 6.67 -8.37
C LEU A 157 8.48 8.08 -8.76
N ALA A 158 9.54 8.19 -9.58
CA ALA A 158 10.15 9.46 -10.00
C ALA A 158 9.14 10.55 -10.42
N PRO A 159 8.10 10.24 -11.22
CA PRO A 159 7.14 11.25 -11.67
C PRO A 159 6.33 11.88 -10.53
N PHE A 160 6.19 11.19 -9.39
CA PHE A 160 5.42 11.66 -8.24
C PHE A 160 6.19 12.65 -7.36
N PHE A 161 7.51 12.80 -7.55
CA PHE A 161 8.40 13.59 -6.69
C PHE A 161 8.76 14.99 -7.22
N ILE A 162 8.27 15.35 -8.41
CA ILE A 162 8.80 16.48 -9.23
C ILE A 162 8.66 17.88 -8.58
N ASN A 163 7.88 18.07 -7.51
CA ASN A 163 7.43 19.41 -7.11
C ASN A 163 7.78 19.92 -5.71
N TYR A 164 8.52 19.18 -4.85
CA TYR A 164 8.61 19.60 -3.42
C TYR A 164 9.96 19.48 -2.72
N PHE A 165 11.03 19.04 -3.37
CA PHE A 165 12.32 18.91 -2.68
C PHE A 165 13.18 20.17 -2.83
N GLU A 166 12.91 21.19 -2.01
CA GLU A 166 13.96 22.10 -1.59
C GLU A 166 14.77 21.39 -0.49
N GLU A 167 16.10 21.44 -0.53
CA GLU A 167 17.04 20.80 0.40
C GLU A 167 16.90 21.32 1.86
N GLN A 168 15.73 21.16 2.48
CA GLN A 168 15.50 21.48 3.88
C GLN A 168 15.45 20.20 4.72
N ASP A 169 15.88 20.35 5.96
CA ASP A 169 16.21 19.30 6.92
C ASP A 169 15.19 18.15 6.93
N MET A 170 15.67 16.93 6.71
CA MET A 170 14.87 15.70 6.75
C MET A 170 14.50 15.38 8.21
N ASP A 171 13.51 16.06 8.76
CA ASP A 171 12.91 15.74 10.06
C ASP A 171 11.70 14.80 9.91
N GLU A 172 11.23 14.23 11.03
CA GLU A 172 10.11 13.29 11.03
C GLU A 172 8.83 13.91 10.45
N MET A 173 8.62 15.21 10.67
CA MET A 173 7.45 15.93 10.17
C MET A 173 7.49 16.06 8.64
N ASN A 174 8.64 16.43 8.08
CA ASN A 174 8.87 16.56 6.65
C ASN A 174 8.75 15.20 5.96
N ILE A 175 9.20 14.11 6.58
CA ILE A 175 9.04 12.76 6.04
C ILE A 175 7.56 12.36 5.93
N GLU A 176 6.73 12.70 6.92
CA GLU A 176 5.28 12.48 6.86
C GLU A 176 4.60 13.36 5.79
N ILE A 177 5.06 14.61 5.60
CA ILE A 177 4.58 15.48 4.52
C ILE A 177 4.93 14.86 3.15
N ILE A 178 6.14 14.35 2.99
CA ILE A 178 6.57 13.65 1.77
C ILE A 178 5.69 12.42 1.54
N ARG A 179 5.45 11.59 2.56
CA ARG A 179 4.56 10.42 2.47
C ARG A 179 3.18 10.82 1.95
N ASN A 180 2.54 11.81 2.57
CA ASN A 180 1.18 12.22 2.20
C ASN A 180 1.13 12.82 0.79
N THR A 181 2.14 13.59 0.40
CA THR A 181 2.26 14.16 -0.94
C THR A 181 2.40 13.07 -2.00
N LEU A 182 3.25 12.06 -1.75
CA LEU A 182 3.41 10.93 -2.66
C LEU A 182 2.11 10.16 -2.83
N TYR A 183 1.44 9.87 -1.72
CA TYR A 183 0.16 9.18 -1.75
C TYR A 183 -0.93 9.97 -2.47
N ARG A 184 -0.93 11.30 -2.33
CA ARG A 184 -1.83 12.17 -3.08
C ARG A 184 -1.62 12.01 -4.58
N THR A 185 -0.40 12.20 -5.08
CA THR A 185 -0.11 12.12 -6.52
C THR A 185 -0.34 10.69 -7.04
N TYR A 186 0.05 9.68 -6.26
CA TYR A 186 -0.21 8.27 -6.56
C TYR A 186 -1.71 7.98 -6.74
N LEU A 187 -2.56 8.41 -5.81
CA LEU A 187 -4.00 8.18 -5.87
C LEU A 187 -4.66 8.94 -7.01
N GLU A 188 -4.23 10.18 -7.28
CA GLU A 188 -4.74 10.98 -8.41
C GLU A 188 -4.39 10.30 -9.74
N THR A 189 -3.14 9.90 -9.95
CA THR A 189 -2.71 9.21 -11.18
C THR A 189 -3.35 7.82 -11.32
N PHE A 190 -3.47 7.05 -10.23
CA PHE A 190 -4.09 5.72 -10.31
C PHE A 190 -5.58 5.81 -10.61
N TYR A 191 -6.25 6.85 -10.12
CA TYR A 191 -7.64 7.14 -10.42
C TYR A 191 -7.83 7.52 -11.90
N ASP A 192 -6.93 8.33 -12.45
CA ASP A 192 -6.94 8.69 -13.87
C ASP A 192 -6.67 7.48 -14.78
N LEU A 193 -5.70 6.62 -14.42
CA LEU A 193 -5.50 5.34 -15.11
C LEU A 193 -6.77 4.48 -15.12
N CYS A 194 -7.44 4.36 -13.96
CA CYS A 194 -8.69 3.59 -13.87
C CYS A 194 -9.79 4.16 -14.77
N LYS A 195 -9.86 5.49 -14.91
CA LYS A 195 -10.78 6.15 -15.85
C LYS A 195 -10.42 5.90 -17.30
N GLU A 196 -9.14 5.91 -17.64
CA GLU A 196 -8.65 5.62 -18.99
C GLU A 196 -8.97 4.17 -19.41
N ILE A 197 -8.79 3.20 -18.52
CA ILE A 197 -9.19 1.80 -18.74
C ILE A 197 -10.71 1.70 -18.98
N GLY A 198 -11.50 2.49 -18.25
CA GLY A 198 -12.93 2.62 -18.48
C GLY A 198 -13.75 1.38 -18.09
N GLY A 199 -15.01 1.37 -18.55
CA GLY A 199 -15.93 0.24 -18.37
C GLY A 199 -16.27 -0.06 -16.91
N THR A 200 -16.36 -1.36 -16.59
CA THR A 200 -16.65 -1.85 -15.24
C THR A 200 -15.49 -1.62 -14.27
N THR A 201 -14.25 -1.64 -14.77
CA THR A 201 -13.05 -1.38 -13.97
C THR A 201 -13.09 0.04 -13.41
N ALA A 202 -13.35 1.03 -14.26
CA ALA A 202 -13.50 2.42 -13.81
C ALA A 202 -14.61 2.56 -12.77
N ALA A 203 -15.79 1.99 -13.01
CA ALA A 203 -16.93 2.13 -12.10
C ALA A 203 -16.64 1.58 -10.70
N VAL A 204 -15.97 0.44 -10.58
CA VAL A 204 -15.69 -0.18 -9.28
C VAL A 204 -14.44 0.42 -8.63
N MET A 205 -13.33 0.54 -9.37
CA MET A 205 -12.07 1.02 -8.81
C MET A 205 -12.10 2.50 -8.46
N CYS A 206 -12.79 3.34 -9.23
CA CYS A 206 -12.91 4.76 -8.90
C CYS A 206 -13.66 4.97 -7.57
N GLU A 207 -14.65 4.12 -7.24
CA GLU A 207 -15.31 4.20 -5.93
C GLU A 207 -14.40 3.77 -4.78
N ILE A 208 -13.62 2.70 -4.97
CA ILE A 208 -12.66 2.22 -3.96
C ILE A 208 -11.56 3.26 -3.73
N LEU A 209 -10.97 3.79 -4.80
CA LEU A 209 -9.92 4.81 -4.72
C LEU A 209 -10.46 6.13 -4.15
N GLY A 210 -11.69 6.50 -4.50
CA GLY A 210 -12.34 7.67 -3.93
C GLY A 210 -12.55 7.54 -2.41
N PHE A 211 -12.96 6.35 -1.94
CA PHE A 211 -13.06 6.06 -0.52
C PHE A 211 -11.70 6.13 0.19
N GLU A 212 -10.63 5.59 -0.42
CA GLU A 212 -9.28 5.66 0.14
C GLU A 212 -8.75 7.10 0.20
N ALA A 213 -9.06 7.92 -0.81
CA ALA A 213 -8.76 9.35 -0.81
C ALA A 213 -9.48 10.09 0.32
N ASP A 214 -10.78 9.84 0.49
CA ASP A 214 -11.60 10.46 1.54
C ASP A 214 -11.10 10.06 2.95
N ARG A 215 -10.84 8.77 3.15
CA ARG A 215 -10.25 8.22 4.38
C ARG A 215 -8.93 8.92 4.71
N ARG A 216 -8.04 9.10 3.72
CA ARG A 216 -6.75 9.78 3.94
C ARG A 216 -6.92 11.25 4.27
N ALA A 217 -7.81 11.97 3.59
CA ALA A 217 -8.09 13.38 3.91
C ALA A 217 -8.56 13.53 5.37
N ILE A 218 -9.44 12.65 5.85
CA ILE A 218 -9.91 12.65 7.24
C ILE A 218 -8.76 12.35 8.21
N ILE A 219 -7.96 11.30 7.96
CA ILE A 219 -6.84 10.93 8.82
C ILE A 219 -5.79 12.05 8.89
N ILE A 220 -5.44 12.66 7.75
CA ILE A 220 -4.51 13.79 7.70
C ILE A 220 -5.04 14.95 8.56
N THR A 221 -6.33 15.27 8.45
CA THR A 221 -6.94 16.35 9.24
C THR A 221 -6.88 16.07 10.73
N ILE A 222 -7.25 14.85 11.15
CA ILE A 222 -7.21 14.44 12.58
C ILE A 222 -5.77 14.51 13.12
N ASN A 223 -4.80 14.01 12.36
CA ASN A 223 -3.40 14.04 12.78
C ASN A 223 -2.85 15.46 12.80
N ALA A 224 -3.24 16.31 11.84
CA ALA A 224 -2.82 17.72 11.78
C ALA A 224 -3.37 18.55 12.95
N LEU A 225 -4.56 18.22 13.48
CA LEU A 225 -5.09 18.89 14.68
C LEU A 225 -4.22 18.66 15.93
N ALA A 226 -3.43 17.58 15.95
CA ALA A 226 -2.49 17.28 17.03
C ALA A 226 -1.09 17.88 16.79
N THR A 227 -0.83 18.49 15.62
CA THR A 227 0.46 19.08 15.26
C THR A 227 0.38 20.59 15.07
N ALA A 228 1.52 21.24 14.85
CA ALA A 228 1.63 22.68 14.61
C ALA A 228 1.51 23.07 13.12
N LEU A 229 1.03 22.14 12.27
CA LEU A 229 1.00 22.33 10.83
C LEU A 229 -0.06 23.39 10.44
N SER A 230 0.27 24.28 9.51
CA SER A 230 -0.67 25.31 9.09
C SER A 230 -1.81 24.72 8.25
N ARG A 231 -2.96 25.40 8.25
CA ARG A 231 -4.15 24.96 7.49
C ARG A 231 -3.91 24.87 6.01
N GLU A 232 -3.11 25.79 5.48
CA GLU A 232 -2.80 25.83 4.05
C GLU A 232 -1.96 24.60 3.67
N ASP A 233 -0.99 24.25 4.51
CA ASP A 233 -0.05 23.14 4.25
C ASP A 233 -0.76 21.79 4.18
N TYR A 234 -1.63 21.44 5.14
CA TYR A 234 -2.29 20.13 5.11
C TYR A 234 -3.42 20.03 4.09
N VAL A 235 -4.07 21.15 3.72
CA VAL A 235 -5.07 21.16 2.63
C VAL A 235 -4.43 20.81 1.29
N HIS A 236 -3.16 21.20 1.09
CA HIS A 236 -2.37 20.78 -0.07
C HIS A 236 -2.04 19.27 -0.07
N LEU A 237 -2.17 18.56 1.05
CA LEU A 237 -1.91 17.13 1.13
C LEU A 237 -3.11 16.26 0.74
N TYR A 238 -4.31 16.84 0.62
CA TYR A 238 -5.52 16.06 0.35
C TYR A 238 -5.60 15.56 -1.11
N PRO A 239 -5.83 14.25 -1.33
CA PRO A 239 -6.12 13.73 -2.66
C PRO A 239 -7.45 14.27 -3.21
N ARG A 240 -7.48 14.63 -4.49
CA ARG A 240 -8.63 15.29 -5.14
C ARG A 240 -9.55 14.37 -5.95
N CYS A 241 -9.46 13.05 -5.74
CA CYS A 241 -10.22 12.04 -6.48
C CYS A 241 -11.40 11.41 -5.71
N GLY A 242 -11.63 11.82 -4.46
CA GLY A 242 -12.70 11.32 -3.58
C GLY A 242 -14.05 12.04 -3.70
N ARG A 243 -15.07 11.56 -2.96
CA ARG A 243 -16.41 12.16 -2.93
C ARG A 243 -16.45 13.44 -2.10
N LEU A 244 -15.50 13.63 -1.18
CA LEU A 244 -15.35 14.86 -0.42
C LEU A 244 -14.84 16.01 -1.28
N TYR A 245 -14.28 15.76 -2.45
CA TYR A 245 -13.88 16.81 -3.38
C TYR A 245 -15.08 17.37 -4.15
N PRO A 246 -15.26 18.71 -4.28
CA PRO A 246 -14.42 19.78 -3.73
C PRO A 246 -14.87 20.33 -2.35
N ASP A 247 -16.16 20.29 -2.04
CA ASP A 247 -16.73 21.05 -0.92
C ASP A 247 -16.41 20.44 0.46
N GLY A 248 -16.40 19.11 0.56
CA GLY A 248 -16.05 18.37 1.78
C GLY A 248 -14.59 18.60 2.19
N LEU A 249 -13.66 18.65 1.23
CA LEU A 249 -12.25 18.96 1.53
C LEU A 249 -12.08 20.40 2.05
N GLN A 250 -12.85 21.36 1.52
CA GLN A 250 -12.83 22.73 2.05
C GLN A 250 -13.42 22.79 3.47
N ALA A 251 -14.44 22.00 3.76
CA ALA A 251 -15.01 21.90 5.09
C ALA A 251 -14.02 21.25 6.07
N LEU A 252 -13.33 20.18 5.68
CA LEU A 252 -12.24 19.58 6.46
C LEU A 252 -11.09 20.56 6.72
N GLY A 253 -10.69 21.33 5.71
CA GLY A 253 -9.67 22.38 5.86
C GLY A 253 -10.04 23.46 6.87
N ARG A 254 -11.34 23.68 7.14
CA ARG A 254 -11.84 24.65 8.11
C ARG A 254 -12.08 24.05 9.50
N ALA A 255 -12.08 22.73 9.64
CA ALA A 255 -12.35 22.07 10.90
C ALA A 255 -11.25 22.40 11.92
N SER A 256 -11.65 22.77 13.13
CA SER A 256 -10.74 23.08 14.25
C SER A 256 -10.79 22.07 15.38
N ASP A 257 -11.76 21.17 15.36
CA ASP A 257 -11.98 20.15 16.38
C ASP A 257 -12.51 18.85 15.75
N TYR A 258 -12.47 17.78 16.55
CA TYR A 258 -12.90 16.46 16.11
C TYR A 258 -14.41 16.40 15.78
N GLU A 259 -15.23 17.19 16.47
CA GLU A 259 -16.68 17.26 16.22
C GLU A 259 -16.98 17.85 14.83
N GLN A 260 -16.26 18.88 14.39
CA GLN A 260 -16.41 19.44 13.05
C GLN A 260 -15.95 18.48 11.97
N VAL A 261 -14.93 17.64 12.23
CA VAL A 261 -14.53 16.58 11.28
C VAL A 261 -15.63 15.53 11.14
N GLN A 262 -16.28 15.15 12.24
CA GLN A 262 -17.42 14.21 12.21
C GLN A 262 -18.64 14.73 11.45
N LEU A 263 -18.85 16.05 11.41
CA LEU A 263 -19.95 16.65 10.66
C LEU A 263 -19.74 16.63 9.15
N VAL A 264 -18.50 16.37 8.69
CA VAL A 264 -18.11 16.37 7.27
C VAL A 264 -17.96 14.95 6.71
N SER A 265 -17.66 13.97 7.57
CA SER A 265 -17.56 12.54 7.24
C SER A 265 -18.91 11.86 7.04
#